data_AF-A0A7W1WNE7-F1
#
_entry.id   AF-A0A7W1WNE7-F1
#
_cell.length_a   1.000
_cell.length_b   1.000
_cell.length_c   1.000
_cell.angle_alpha   90.00
_cell.angle_beta   90.00
_cell.angle_gamma   90.00
#
_symmetry.space_group_name_H-M   'P 1'
#
loop_
_entity.id
_entity.type
_entity.pdbx_description
1 polymer ?
#
loop_
_entity_poly.entity_id
_entity_poly.type
_entity_poly.pdbx_seq_one_letter_code
_entity_poly.pdbx_strand_id
1 'polypeptide(L)'
;MEAIQEGFSAFIGGFARIFFISLILWMIGLLVLLFREMFSPGEFVIREYFKKVWKMLLFSFEIAAYGAVVVGPILMFTTEDQFLVYIMVTIDAVILSAIYLYVRKQTGGFSKAKLRMRKERKHHRDWQ
;
A
#
# COMPACT_ATOMS: atom_id res chain seq x y z
N MET A 1 32.05 12.41 -4.01
CA MET A 1 31.25 12.08 -2.81
C MET A 1 29.94 12.86 -2.78
N GLU A 2 29.90 14.09 -3.30
CA GLU A 2 28.68 14.93 -3.36
C GLU A 2 27.51 14.29 -4.14
N ALA A 3 27.76 13.75 -5.34
CA ALA A 3 26.69 13.14 -6.15
C ALA A 3 25.99 11.93 -5.49
N ILE A 4 26.72 11.16 -4.67
CA ILE A 4 26.15 10.02 -3.92
C ILE A 4 25.27 10.54 -2.78
N GLN A 5 25.71 11.60 -2.10
CA GLN A 5 24.96 12.22 -1.02
C GLN A 5 23.69 12.91 -1.53
N GLU A 6 23.77 13.61 -2.67
CA GLU A 6 22.60 14.20 -3.35
C GLU A 6 21.62 13.13 -3.81
N GLY A 7 22.09 12.06 -4.44
CA GLY A 7 21.25 10.93 -4.85
C GLY A 7 20.56 10.25 -3.65
N PHE A 8 21.29 10.03 -2.55
CA PHE A 8 20.73 9.44 -1.34
C PHE A 8 19.73 10.37 -0.64
N SER A 9 19.97 11.68 -0.65
CA SER A 9 19.03 12.67 -0.12
C SER A 9 17.76 12.73 -0.95
N ALA A 10 17.86 12.69 -2.29
CA ALA A 10 16.72 12.66 -3.19
C ALA A 10 15.90 11.37 -3.03
N PHE A 11 16.55 10.22 -2.85
CA PHE A 11 15.92 8.93 -2.51
C PHE A 11 15.15 9.00 -1.19
N ILE A 12 15.76 9.53 -0.12
CA ILE A 12 15.05 9.70 1.16
C ILE A 12 13.87 10.66 0.99
N GLY A 13 14.03 11.73 0.21
CA GLY A 13 12.98 12.69 -0.08
C GLY A 13 11.80 12.08 -0.82
N GLY A 14 12.05 11.24 -1.83
CA GLY A 14 11.02 10.53 -2.57
C GLY A 14 10.28 9.52 -1.70
N PHE A 15 11.02 8.69 -0.96
CA PHE A 15 10.46 7.77 0.03
C PHE A 15 9.57 8.49 1.06
N ALA A 16 10.05 9.61 1.62
CA ALA A 16 9.30 10.38 2.61
C ALA A 16 7.97 10.87 2.05
N ARG A 17 7.92 11.36 0.81
CA ARG A 17 6.66 11.80 0.17
C ARG A 17 5.66 10.66 0.05
N ILE A 18 6.10 9.50 -0.43
CA ILE A 18 5.23 8.32 -0.56
C ILE A 18 4.74 7.87 0.83
N PHE A 19 5.63 7.88 1.82
CA PHE A 19 5.32 7.54 3.21
C PHE A 19 4.28 8.49 3.82
N PHE A 20 4.44 9.81 3.64
CA PHE A 20 3.48 10.79 4.15
C PHE A 20 2.11 10.65 3.50
N ILE A 21 2.04 10.45 2.18
CA ILE A 21 0.77 10.19 1.48
C ILE A 21 0.12 8.91 2.02
N SER A 22 0.91 7.86 2.24
CA SER A 22 0.44 6.60 2.83
C SER A 22 -0.16 6.81 4.22
N LEU A 23 0.51 7.61 5.06
CA LEU A 23 0.03 7.94 6.40
C LEU A 23 -1.28 8.73 6.36
N ILE A 24 -1.41 9.71 5.46
CA ILE A 24 -2.65 10.48 5.29
C ILE A 24 -3.79 9.55 4.88
N LEU A 25 -3.58 8.69 3.88
CA LEU A 25 -4.57 7.69 3.46
C LEU A 25 -4.96 6.76 4.62
N TRP A 26 -3.98 6.34 5.41
CA TRP A 26 -4.22 5.49 6.57
C TRP A 26 -5.04 6.20 7.65
N MET A 27 -4.75 7.47 7.95
CA MET A 27 -5.51 8.27 8.91
C MET A 27 -6.98 8.43 8.49
N ILE A 28 -7.23 8.68 7.20
CA ILE A 28 -8.59 8.71 6.65
C ILE A 28 -9.27 7.35 6.85
N GLY A 29 -8.56 6.26 6.55
CA GLY A 29 -9.04 4.91 6.78
C GLY A 29 -9.39 4.64 8.25
N LEU A 30 -8.55 5.10 9.19
CA LEU A 30 -8.80 4.96 10.63
C LEU A 30 -10.08 5.66 11.05
N LEU A 31 -10.32 6.89 10.56
CA LEU A 31 -11.56 7.61 10.83
C LEU A 31 -12.76 6.77 10.35
N VAL A 32 -12.74 6.30 9.10
CA VAL A 32 -13.82 5.47 8.55
C VAL A 32 -14.03 4.19 9.37
N LEU A 33 -12.95 3.54 9.81
CA LEU A 33 -13.02 2.31 10.60
C LEU A 33 -13.59 2.58 12.00
N LEU A 34 -13.19 3.67 12.65
CA LEU A 34 -13.72 4.12 13.93
C LEU A 34 -15.21 4.40 13.84
N PHE A 35 -15.63 5.18 12.84
CA PHE A 35 -17.04 5.45 12.55
C PHE A 35 -17.80 4.13 12.41
N ARG A 36 -17.30 3.20 11.59
CA ARG A 36 -17.96 1.91 11.37
C ARG A 36 -18.11 1.09 12.65
N GLU A 37 -17.11 1.12 13.52
CA GLU A 37 -17.13 0.34 14.76
C GLU A 37 -18.03 0.99 15.82
N MET A 38 -18.11 2.33 15.88
CA MET A 38 -19.04 3.05 16.76
C MET A 38 -20.51 2.79 16.43
N PHE A 39 -20.83 2.59 15.14
CA PHE A 39 -22.19 2.28 14.68
C PHE A 39 -22.45 0.77 14.54
N SER A 40 -21.52 -0.08 15.00
CA SER A 40 -21.69 -1.53 15.00
C SER A 40 -22.47 -1.98 16.24
N PRO A 41 -23.53 -2.79 16.10
CA PRO A 41 -24.27 -3.33 17.24
C PRO A 41 -23.55 -4.47 17.98
N GLY A 42 -22.32 -4.83 17.58
CA GLY A 42 -21.53 -5.91 18.17
C GLY A 42 -20.56 -5.46 19.26
N GLU A 43 -20.10 -6.41 20.08
CA GLU A 43 -19.08 -6.16 21.11
C GLU A 43 -17.74 -5.72 20.51
N PHE A 44 -17.13 -4.70 21.11
CA PHE A 44 -15.84 -4.19 20.67
C PHE A 44 -14.70 -5.11 21.12
N VAL A 45 -14.18 -5.93 20.20
CA VAL A 45 -13.01 -6.77 20.45
C VAL A 45 -11.74 -6.05 19.98
N ILE A 46 -11.00 -5.48 20.93
CA ILE A 46 -9.74 -4.72 20.70
C ILE A 46 -8.78 -5.49 19.78
N ARG A 47 -8.60 -6.80 20.00
CA ARG A 47 -7.68 -7.63 19.21
C ARG A 47 -8.05 -7.68 17.73
N GLU A 48 -9.35 -7.73 17.42
CA GLU A 48 -9.82 -7.73 16.03
C GLU A 48 -9.70 -6.35 15.41
N TYR A 49 -10.00 -5.31 16.18
CA TYR A 49 -9.81 -3.93 15.77
C TYR A 49 -8.35 -3.65 15.37
N PHE A 50 -7.38 -4.00 16.22
CA PHE A 50 -5.95 -3.85 15.90
C PHE A 50 -5.54 -4.62 14.64
N LYS A 51 -6.09 -5.83 14.40
CA LYS A 51 -5.85 -6.56 13.15
C LYS A 51 -6.42 -5.83 11.93
N LYS A 52 -7.63 -5.25 12.03
CA LYS A 52 -8.23 -4.46 10.96
C LYS A 52 -7.38 -3.21 10.68
N VAL A 53 -6.96 -2.49 11.71
CA VAL A 53 -6.07 -1.31 11.64
C VAL A 53 -4.74 -1.65 10.98
N TRP A 54 -4.10 -2.74 11.40
CA TRP A 54 -2.83 -3.19 10.83
C TRP A 54 -2.95 -3.53 9.35
N LYS A 55 -4.03 -4.22 8.98
CA LYS A 55 -4.30 -4.56 7.58
C LYS A 55 -4.56 -3.31 6.74
N MET A 56 -5.25 -2.32 7.30
CA MET A 56 -5.53 -1.05 6.64
C MET A 56 -4.26 -0.19 6.46
N LEU A 57 -3.34 -0.24 7.42
CA LEU A 57 -2.02 0.39 7.31
C LEU A 57 -1.28 -0.14 6.08
N LEU A 58 -1.10 -1.46 6.01
CA LEU A 58 -0.43 -2.12 4.87
C LEU A 58 -1.12 -1.81 3.54
N PHE A 59 -2.45 -1.79 3.53
CA PHE A 59 -3.22 -1.46 2.32
C PHE A 59 -3.02 -0.01 1.86
N SER A 60 -2.92 0.94 2.80
CA SER A 60 -2.70 2.37 2.50
C SER A 60 -1.32 2.59 1.90
N PHE A 61 -0.31 1.91 2.45
CA PHE A 61 1.04 1.88 1.89
C PHE A 61 1.11 1.27 0.49
N GLU A 62 0.37 0.18 0.26
CA GLU A 62 0.29 -0.48 -1.05
C GLU A 62 -0.34 0.44 -2.10
N ILE A 63 -1.46 1.10 -1.78
CA ILE A 63 -2.12 2.06 -2.68
C ILE A 63 -1.18 3.23 -3.01
N ALA A 64 -0.54 3.81 -2.00
CA ALA A 64 0.33 4.96 -2.21
C ALA A 64 1.55 4.60 -3.08
N ALA A 65 2.17 3.44 -2.85
CA ALA A 65 3.29 2.97 -3.67
C ALA A 65 2.85 2.73 -5.12
N TYR A 66 1.74 2.01 -5.35
CA TYR A 66 1.23 1.77 -6.69
C TYR A 66 0.78 3.05 -7.39
N GLY A 67 0.14 3.96 -6.67
CA GLY A 67 -0.23 5.28 -7.17
C GLY A 67 1.00 6.10 -7.57
N ALA A 68 2.04 6.10 -6.75
CA ALA A 68 3.29 6.82 -7.02
C ALA A 68 4.05 6.27 -8.24
N VAL A 69 3.96 4.97 -8.54
CA VAL A 69 4.53 4.39 -9.77
C VAL A 69 3.89 4.99 -11.04
N VAL A 70 2.61 5.36 -10.99
CA VAL A 70 1.90 5.95 -12.13
C VAL A 70 2.02 7.48 -12.13
N VAL A 71 1.84 8.11 -10.97
CA VAL A 71 1.84 9.57 -10.83
C VAL A 71 3.25 10.16 -10.98
N GLY A 72 4.29 9.45 -10.54
CA GLY A 72 5.69 9.87 -10.63
C GLY A 72 6.11 10.21 -12.07
N PRO A 73 5.96 9.29 -13.04
CA PRO A 73 6.22 9.56 -14.46
C PRO A 73 5.35 10.69 -15.04
N ILE A 74 4.07 10.76 -14.67
CA ILE A 74 3.18 11.82 -15.17
C ILE A 74 3.70 13.20 -14.73
N LEU A 75 4.05 13.35 -13.45
CA LEU A 75 4.61 14.60 -12.93
C LEU A 75 5.97 14.93 -13.54
N MET A 76 6.79 13.91 -13.83
CA MET A 76 8.07 14.06 -14.50
C MET A 76 7.92 14.67 -15.91
N PHE A 77 6.91 14.26 -16.69
CA PHE A 77 6.63 14.85 -18.01
C PHE A 77 5.97 16.23 -17.95
N THR A 78 5.36 16.57 -16.81
CA THR A 78 4.64 17.86 -16.65
C THR A 78 5.55 18.95 -16.07
N THR A 79 6.64 18.58 -15.41
CA THR A 79 7.48 19.49 -14.63
C THR A 79 8.96 19.28 -14.98
N GLU A 80 9.45 20.00 -16.00
CA GLU A 80 10.81 19.83 -16.52
C GLU A 80 11.91 20.20 -15.50
N ASP A 81 11.66 21.19 -14.64
CA ASP A 81 12.64 21.69 -13.66
C ASP A 81 12.96 20.73 -12.50
N GLN A 82 12.16 19.67 -12.30
CA GLN A 82 12.29 18.75 -11.15
C GLN A 82 12.44 17.29 -11.55
N PHE A 83 12.94 17.04 -12.76
CA PHE A 83 13.12 15.71 -13.32
C PHE A 83 13.84 14.73 -12.37
N LEU A 84 14.93 15.17 -11.73
CA LEU A 84 15.73 14.35 -10.81
C LEU A 84 14.94 13.94 -9.56
N VAL A 85 14.04 14.79 -9.08
CA VAL A 85 13.19 14.49 -7.93
C VAL A 85 12.13 13.46 -8.30
N TYR A 86 11.46 13.64 -9.44
CA TYR A 86 10.37 12.75 -9.86
C TYR A 86 10.86 11.38 -10.33
N ILE A 87 12.05 11.30 -10.94
CA ILE A 87 12.66 10.00 -11.29
C ILE A 87 13.02 9.21 -10.03
N MET A 88 13.56 9.87 -8.99
CA MET A 88 13.85 9.21 -7.71
C MET A 88 12.58 8.75 -7.01
N VAL A 89 11.53 9.59 -6.96
CA VAL A 89 10.20 9.19 -6.47
C VAL A 89 9.68 7.96 -7.21
N THR A 90 9.87 7.89 -8.53
CA THR A 90 9.43 6.75 -9.34
C THR A 90 10.23 5.48 -9.01
N ILE A 91 11.55 5.60 -8.87
CA ILE A 91 12.43 4.49 -8.44
C ILE A 91 11.99 3.98 -7.06
N ASP A 92 11.76 4.90 -6.11
CA ASP A 92 11.30 4.57 -4.75
C ASP A 92 9.96 3.85 -4.79
N ALA A 93 9.03 4.34 -5.60
CA ALA A 93 7.71 3.75 -5.77
C ALA A 93 7.81 2.32 -6.32
N VAL A 94 8.71 2.05 -7.26
CA VAL A 94 8.95 0.71 -7.82
C VAL A 94 9.55 -0.22 -6.77
N ILE A 95 10.55 0.24 -6.01
CA ILE A 95 11.19 -0.55 -4.94
C ILE A 95 10.17 -0.88 -3.84
N LEU A 96 9.42 0.13 -3.37
CA LEU A 96 8.35 -0.05 -2.38
C LEU A 96 7.28 -1.01 -2.88
N SER A 97 6.84 -0.87 -4.13
CA SER A 97 5.87 -1.77 -4.75
C SER A 97 6.34 -3.23 -4.75
N ALA A 98 7.61 -3.47 -5.07
CA ALA A 98 8.21 -4.81 -5.04
C ALA A 98 8.28 -5.36 -3.60
N ILE A 99 8.68 -4.54 -2.63
CA ILE A 99 8.70 -4.91 -1.21
C ILE A 99 7.28 -5.28 -0.74
N TYR A 100 6.26 -4.48 -1.09
CA TYR A 100 4.88 -4.77 -0.69
C TYR A 100 4.33 -6.02 -1.36
N LEU A 101 4.68 -6.31 -2.61
CA LEU A 101 4.33 -7.59 -3.26
C LEU A 101 4.93 -8.77 -2.48
N TYR A 102 6.17 -8.64 -2.02
CA TYR A 102 6.84 -9.66 -1.21
C TYR A 102 6.15 -9.83 0.17
N VAL A 103 5.89 -8.71 0.87
CA VAL A 103 5.17 -8.72 2.16
C VAL A 103 3.77 -9.32 2.00
N ARG A 104 3.05 -8.98 0.93
CA ARG A 104 1.71 -9.51 0.62
C ARG A 104 1.74 -11.02 0.34
N LYS A 105 2.80 -11.51 -0.30
CA LYS A 105 3.04 -12.95 -0.51
C LYS A 105 3.24 -13.69 0.82
N GLN A 106 3.99 -13.10 1.75
CA GLN A 106 4.27 -13.69 3.06
C GLN A 106 3.10 -13.61 4.04
N THR A 107 2.35 -12.50 4.05
CA THR A 107 1.16 -12.29 4.90
C THR A 107 -0.10 -12.99 4.38
N GLY A 108 0.01 -13.77 3.31
CA GLY A 108 -1.02 -14.73 2.89
C GLY A 108 -2.16 -14.16 2.05
N GLY A 109 -1.99 -12.98 1.44
CA GLY A 109 -3.00 -12.38 0.55
C GLY A 109 -3.43 -13.32 -0.59
N PHE A 110 -2.51 -14.11 -1.13
CA PHE A 110 -2.79 -15.13 -2.15
C PHE A 110 -3.38 -16.43 -1.59
N SER A 111 -3.13 -16.77 -0.32
CA SER A 111 -3.62 -18.03 0.27
C SER A 111 -5.16 -18.02 0.42
N LYS A 112 -5.75 -16.86 0.74
CA LYS A 112 -7.22 -16.71 0.79
C LYS A 112 -7.87 -16.80 -0.60
N ALA A 113 -7.23 -16.26 -1.65
CA ALA A 113 -7.72 -16.39 -3.02
C ALA A 113 -7.65 -17.84 -3.52
N LYS A 114 -6.55 -18.55 -3.21
CA LYS A 114 -6.38 -19.97 -3.55
C LYS A 114 -7.39 -20.86 -2.82
N LEU A 115 -7.73 -20.56 -1.56
CA LEU A 115 -8.78 -21.26 -0.80
C LEU A 115 -10.18 -21.01 -1.36
N ARG A 116 -10.50 -19.77 -1.80
CA ARG A 116 -11.79 -19.44 -2.43
C ARG A 116 -11.99 -20.21 -3.75
N MET A 117 -10.98 -20.20 -4.61
CA MET A 117 -10.96 -20.96 -5.87
C MET A 117 -11.11 -22.48 -5.65
N ARG A 118 -10.53 -23.01 -4.56
CA ARG A 118 -10.65 -24.43 -4.20
C ARG A 118 -12.06 -24.80 -3.71
N LYS A 119 -12.77 -23.85 -3.09
CA LYS A 119 -14.16 -24.03 -2.63
C LYS A 119 -15.15 -23.99 -3.80
N GLU A 120 -14.97 -23.07 -4.75
CA GLU A 120 -15.76 -22.98 -5.99
C GLU A 120 -15.61 -24.23 -6.87
N ARG A 121 -14.39 -24.78 -7.00
CA ARG A 121 -14.18 -26.04 -7.75
C ARG A 121 -14.77 -27.29 -7.11
N LYS A 122 -14.96 -27.31 -5.79
CA LYS A 122 -15.67 -28.42 -5.11
C LYS A 122 -17.16 -28.31 -5.36
N HIS A 123 -17.72 -27.10 -5.20
CA HIS A 123 -19.13 -26.85 -5.42
C HIS A 123 -19.58 -27.14 -6.86
N HIS A 124 -18.72 -27.02 -7.87
CA HIS A 124 -19.07 -27.42 -9.25
C HIS A 124 -18.99 -28.92 -9.51
N ARG A 125 -18.27 -29.68 -8.67
CA ARG A 125 -18.09 -31.12 -8.82
C ARG A 125 -19.21 -31.92 -8.14
N ASP A 126 -19.93 -31.30 -7.21
CA ASP A 126 -21.07 -31.90 -6.50
C ASP A 126 -22.39 -31.85 -7.33
N TRP A 127 -22.38 -31.22 -8.50
CA TRP A 127 -23.52 -31.11 -9.44
C TRP A 127 -23.35 -31.98 -10.70
N GLN A 128 -22.30 -32.81 -10.75
CA GLN A 128 -22.06 -33.81 -11.80
C GLN A 128 -22.17 -35.21 -11.19
#